data_AF-A0A8J7T5H1-F1
#
_entry.id   AF-A0A8J7T5H1-F1
#
_cell.length_a   1.000
_cell.length_b   1.000
_cell.length_c   1.000
_cell.angle_alpha   90.00
_cell.angle_beta   90.00
_cell.angle_gamma   90.00
#
_symmetry.space_group_name_H-M   'P 1'
#
loop_
_entity.id
_entity.type
_entity.pdbx_description
1 polymer ?
#
loop_
_entity_poly.entity_id
_entity_poly.type
_entity_poly.pdbx_seq_one_letter_code
_entity_poly.pdbx_strand_id
1 'polypeptide(L)' 'METTIQLDKATVQALKMLKKETGARSYDQVIINLIPKKSKSMFGCMPELKPFSRKDRLEDREL' A
#
# COMPACT_ATOMS: atom_id res chain seq x y z
N MET A 1 9.11 12.15 -15.73
CA MET A 1 9.44 13.39 -14.99
C MET A 1 10.15 12.97 -13.73
N GLU A 2 11.33 13.53 -13.47
CA GLU A 2 12.08 13.25 -12.25
C GLU A 2 11.71 14.29 -11.20
N THR A 3 11.45 13.85 -9.97
CA THR A 3 11.11 14.73 -8.85
C THR A 3 12.19 14.58 -7.79
N THR A 4 12.74 15.69 -7.32
CA THR A 4 13.73 15.68 -6.25
C THR A 4 13.05 15.86 -4.91
N ILE A 5 13.38 14.99 -3.96
CA ILE A 5 12.88 15.05 -2.58
C ILE A 5 14.10 15.21 -1.66
N GLN A 6 14.02 16.14 -0.71
CA GLN A 6 15.06 16.30 0.29
C GLN A 6 14.85 15.28 1.41
N LEU A 7 15.90 14.54 1.75
CA LEU A 7 15.89 13.50 2.78
C LEU A 7 17.15 13.61 3.63
N ASP A 8 17.03 13.27 4.91
CA ASP A 8 18.17 13.19 5.81
C ASP A 8 19.09 12.02 5.44
N LYS A 9 20.38 12.16 5.80
CA LYS A 9 21.40 11.12 5.55
C LYS A 9 21.02 9.77 6.16
N ALA A 10 20.44 9.79 7.36
CA ALA A 10 19.99 8.58 8.04
C ALA A 10 18.92 7.83 7.23
N THR A 11 17.95 8.56 6.66
CA THR A 11 16.88 7.99 5.84
C THR A 11 17.43 7.39 4.54
N VAL A 12 18.39 8.04 3.89
CA VAL A 12 19.06 7.50 2.70
C VAL A 12 19.81 6.21 3.02
N GLN A 13 20.46 6.14 4.18
CA GLN A 13 21.16 4.93 4.62
C GLN A 13 20.20 3.77 4.87
N ALA A 14 19.06 4.04 5.53
CA ALA A 14 18.01 3.04 5.73
C ALA A 14 17.43 2.53 4.41
N LEU A 15 17.11 3.43 3.46
CA LEU A 15 16.63 3.06 2.13
C LEU A 15 17.65 2.21 1.36
N LYS A 16 18.95 2.47 1.52
CA LYS A 16 20.02 1.67 0.92
C LYS A 16 20.10 0.25 1.51
N MET A 17 19.91 0.09 2.81
CA MET A 17 19.87 -1.22 3.46
C MET A 17 18.64 -2.00 2.99
N LEU A 18 17.45 -1.38 3.05
CA LEU A 18 16.20 -1.99 2.60
C LEU A 18 16.23 -2.37 1.12
N LYS A 19 16.86 -1.55 0.27
CA LYS A 19 17.05 -1.87 -1.15
C LYS A 19 17.83 -3.17 -1.35
N LYS A 20 18.87 -3.41 -0.54
CA LYS A 20 19.67 -4.65 -0.61
C LYS A 20 18.86 -5.85 -0.11
N GLU A 21 18.17 -5.69 1.03
CA GLU A 21 17.38 -6.77 1.64
C GLU A 21 16.21 -7.21 0.75
N THR A 22 15.53 -6.25 0.13
CA THR A 22 14.36 -6.51 -0.73
C THR A 22 14.71 -6.80 -2.18
N GLY A 23 15.98 -6.63 -2.59
CA GLY A 23 16.40 -6.74 -3.99
C GLY A 23 15.78 -5.69 -4.92
N ALA A 24 15.31 -4.56 -4.38
CA ALA A 24 14.63 -3.53 -5.15
C ALA A 24 15.59 -2.81 -6.13
N ARG A 25 15.08 -2.41 -7.30
CA ARG A 25 15.89 -1.77 -8.35
C ARG A 25 16.16 -0.28 -8.05
N SER A 26 15.25 0.41 -7.37
CA SER A 26 15.33 1.83 -7.04
C SER A 26 14.80 2.13 -5.64
N TYR A 27 15.09 3.32 -5.11
CA TYR A 27 14.51 3.79 -3.85
C TYR A 27 13.01 4.01 -3.96
N ASP A 28 12.51 4.47 -5.10
CA ASP A 28 11.06 4.58 -5.36
C ASP A 28 10.36 3.24 -5.19
N GLN A 29 10.96 2.16 -5.70
CA GLN A 29 10.38 0.84 -5.57
C GLN A 29 10.34 0.38 -4.11
N VAL A 30 11.38 0.71 -3.32
CA VAL A 30 11.39 0.47 -1.87
C VAL A 30 10.25 1.23 -1.20
N ILE A 31 10.11 2.53 -1.49
CA ILE A 31 9.07 3.38 -0.90
C ILE A 31 7.68 2.87 -1.24
N ILE A 32 7.40 2.57 -2.51
CA ILE A 32 6.10 2.06 -2.96
C ILE A 32 5.76 0.72 -2.30
N ASN A 33 6.74 -0.16 -2.13
CA ASN A 33 6.53 -1.46 -1.48
C ASN A 33 6.26 -1.34 0.02
N LEU A 34 6.82 -0.33 0.69
CA LEU A 34 6.59 -0.05 2.11
C LEU A 34 5.24 0.61 2.38
N ILE A 35 4.70 1.35 1.40
CA ILE A 35 3.38 1.95 1.56
C ILE A 35 2.35 0.82 1.62
N PRO A 36 1.61 0.67 2.73
CA PRO A 36 0.55 -0.31 2.81
C PRO A 36 -0.44 -0.02 1.68
N LYS A 37 -0.66 -1.00 0.81
CA LYS A 37 -1.72 -0.91 -0.19
C LYS A 37 -3.01 -0.69 0.58
N LYS A 38 -3.60 0.52 0.49
CA LYS A 38 -4.94 0.77 1.05
C LYS A 38 -5.81 -0.38 0.60
N SER A 39 -6.32 -1.16 1.55
CA SER A 39 -7.25 -2.23 1.21
C SER A 39 -8.42 -1.55 0.50
N LYS A 40 -8.80 -2.05 -0.68
CA LYS A 40 -10.05 -1.64 -1.33
C LYS A 40 -11.28 -2.07 -0.52
N SER A 41 -11.05 -2.79 0.58
CA SER A 41 -12.05 -3.18 1.54
C SER A 41 -12.55 -1.95 2.27
N MET A 42 -13.87 -1.77 2.28
CA MET A 42 -14.52 -0.75 3.11
C MET A 42 -14.40 -1.05 4.61
N PHE A 43 -13.82 -2.19 4.99
CA PHE A 43 -13.72 -2.66 6.37
C PHE A 43 -12.38 -2.36 7.05
N GLY A 44 -11.59 -1.43 6.50
CA GLY A 44 -10.39 -0.91 7.16
C GLY A 44 -9.43 -2.01 7.66
N CYS A 45 -9.49 -2.27 8.97
CA CYS A 45 -8.71 -3.26 9.71
C CYS A 45 -9.04 -4.73 9.40
N MET A 46 -10.13 -5.03 8.68
CA MET A 46 -10.49 -6.38 8.23
C MET A 46 -10.40 -6.50 6.71
N PRO A 47 -9.18 -6.48 6.14
CA PRO A 47 -8.98 -6.53 4.69
C PRO A 47 -9.38 -7.88 4.07
N GLU A 48 -9.52 -8.95 4.86
CA GLU A 48 -9.94 -10.27 4.40
C GLU A 48 -11.44 -10.37 4.13
N LEU A 49 -12.25 -9.43 4.66
CA LEU A 49 -13.67 -9.38 4.36
C LEU A 49 -13.88 -8.94 2.91
N LYS A 50 -14.68 -9.73 2.18
CA LYS A 50 -15.05 -9.40 0.80
C LYS A 50 -15.83 -8.07 0.79
N PRO A 51 -15.56 -7.16 -0.16
CA PRO A 51 -16.38 -5.96 -0.33
C PRO A 51 -17.85 -6.33 -0.52
N PHE A 52 -18.75 -5.49 -0.03
CA PHE A 52 -20.18 -5.69 -0.26
C PHE A 52 -20.49 -5.74 -1.75
N SER A 53 -21.19 -6.79 -2.16
CA SER A 53 -21.77 -6.96 -3.49
C SER A 53 -23.15 -6.32 -3.56
N ARG A 54 -23.72 -6.16 -4.76
CA ARG A 54 -25.10 -5.64 -4.89
C ARG A 54 -26.09 -6.49 -4.10
N LYS A 55 -25.94 -7.81 -4.11
CA LYS A 55 -26.78 -8.76 -3.37
C LYS A 55 -26.73 -8.59 -1.84
N ASP A 56 -25.73 -7.88 -1.32
CA ASP A 56 -25.63 -7.58 0.10
C ASP A 56 -26.44 -6.34 0.52
N ARG A 57 -27.00 -5.60 -0.45
CA ARG A 57 -27.88 -4.45 -0.19
C ARG A 57 -29.17 -4.91 0.47
N LEU A 58 -29.62 -4.13 1.46
CA LEU A 58 -30.84 -4.42 2.20
C LEU A 58 -32.06 -4.52 1.27
N GLU A 59 -32.10 -3.68 0.25
CA GLU A 59 -33.14 -3.61 -0.80
C GLU A 59 -33.26 -4.93 -1.59
N ASP A 60 -32.17 -5.67 -1.74
CA ASP A 60 -32.09 -6.88 -2.55
C ASP A 60 -32.32 -8.17 -1.71
N ARG A 61 -32.55 -8.05 -0.39
CA ARG A 61 -32.77 -9.21 0.52
C ARG A 61 -34.23 -9.60 0.69
N GLU A 62 -35.18 -8.75 0.28
CA GLU A 62 -36.63 -8.96 0.46
C GLU A 62 -37.37 -9.33 -0.83
N LEU A 63 -36.66 -9.71 -1.90
CA LEU A 63 -37.23 -10.21 -3.16
C LEU A 63 -37.08 -11.74 -3.30
#